data_AF-A0A401FIR0-F1
#
_entry.id   AF-A0A401FIR0-F1
#
_cell.length_a   1.000
_cell.length_b   1.000
_cell.length_c   1.000
_cell.angle_alpha   90.00
_cell.angle_beta   90.00
_cell.angle_gamma   90.00
#
_symmetry.space_group_name_H-M   'P 1'
#
loop_
_entity.id
_entity.type
_entity.pdbx_description
1 polymer ?
#
loop_
_entity_poly.entity_id
_entity_poly.type
_entity_poly.pdbx_seq_one_letter_code
_entity_poly.pdbx_strand_id
1 'polypeptide(L)'
;MKLPPYFDLTQFDQMAEIINRYPVAYVNSINSIGNGLVIDPMTETAVIKPKGGFGGIGGDYAKPTALANVRGFRQRLNPEIQLIGTGGIKSGMDVFEHVLCGADLVQIGTAFGAEGTPIFDRIAQELADIMHEKGYNELTDFRGKLKTL
;
A
#
# COMPACT_ATOMS: atom_id res chain seq x y z
N MET A 1 -9.03 -8.37 -6.38
CA MET A 1 -8.40 -9.37 -5.47
C MET A 1 -7.49 -8.67 -4.47
N LYS A 2 -7.49 -9.04 -3.19
CA LYS A 2 -6.54 -8.54 -2.18
C LYS A 2 -5.35 -9.49 -2.05
N LEU A 3 -4.14 -9.00 -2.25
CA LEU A 3 -2.92 -9.81 -2.24
C LEU A 3 -2.10 -9.63 -0.95
N PRO A 4 -1.40 -10.66 -0.47
CA PRO A 4 -0.30 -10.49 0.47
C PRO A 4 0.89 -9.77 -0.20
N PRO A 5 1.89 -9.30 0.57
CA PRO A 5 3.12 -8.80 -0.01
C PRO A 5 3.99 -9.91 -0.61
N TYR A 6 4.63 -9.60 -1.73
CA TYR A 6 5.70 -10.38 -2.34
C TYR A 6 7.04 -9.65 -2.16
N PHE A 7 8.13 -10.43 -2.17
CA PHE A 7 9.47 -9.95 -1.83
C PHE A 7 10.53 -10.34 -2.86
N ASP A 8 10.19 -11.20 -3.83
CA ASP A 8 11.06 -11.60 -4.92
C ASP A 8 10.44 -11.18 -6.26
N LEU A 9 11.24 -10.63 -7.18
CA LEU A 9 10.77 -10.16 -8.48
C LEU A 9 10.11 -11.26 -9.32
N THR A 10 10.61 -12.50 -9.22
CA THR A 10 10.04 -13.66 -9.91
C THR A 10 8.62 -13.97 -9.44
N GLN A 11 8.30 -13.71 -8.17
CA GLN A 11 6.94 -13.89 -7.65
C GLN A 11 5.98 -12.88 -8.28
N PHE A 12 6.42 -11.64 -8.52
CA PHE A 12 5.62 -10.65 -9.23
C PHE A 12 5.34 -11.07 -10.67
N ASP A 13 6.35 -11.60 -11.37
CA ASP A 13 6.20 -12.10 -12.75
C ASP A 13 5.16 -13.22 -12.80
N GLN A 14 5.32 -14.26 -11.97
CA GLN A 14 4.43 -15.42 -11.91
C GLN A 14 2.99 -15.02 -11.56
N MET A 15 2.81 -14.15 -10.56
CA MET A 15 1.49 -13.73 -10.14
C MET A 15 0.80 -12.84 -11.18
N ALA A 16 1.53 -11.92 -11.81
CA ALA A 16 0.97 -11.08 -12.87
C ALA A 16 0.56 -11.92 -14.09
N GLU A 17 1.38 -12.89 -14.50
CA GLU A 17 1.04 -13.82 -15.59
C GLU A 17 -0.30 -14.53 -15.33
N ILE A 18 -0.50 -15.03 -14.11
CA ILE A 18 -1.76 -15.68 -13.73
C ILE A 18 -2.92 -14.68 -13.76
N ILE A 19 -2.75 -13.51 -13.13
CA ILE A 19 -3.82 -12.51 -12.99
C ILE A 19 -4.28 -12.00 -14.36
N ASN A 20 -3.34 -11.71 -15.28
CA ASN A 20 -3.62 -11.17 -16.61
C ASN A 20 -4.43 -12.11 -17.51
N ARG A 21 -4.51 -13.40 -17.17
CA ARG A 21 -5.33 -14.38 -17.92
C ARG A 21 -6.82 -14.32 -17.61
N TYR A 22 -7.23 -13.59 -16.58
CA TYR A 22 -8.61 -13.56 -16.11
C TYR A 22 -9.17 -12.13 -16.15
N PRO A 23 -10.50 -11.98 -16.26
CA PRO A 23 -11.16 -10.67 -16.25
C PRO A 23 -11.23 -10.08 -14.83
N VAL A 24 -10.07 -9.86 -14.21
CA VAL A 24 -9.96 -9.28 -12.87
C VAL A 24 -10.05 -7.77 -12.98
N ALA A 25 -11.07 -7.17 -12.36
CA ALA A 25 -11.25 -5.71 -12.39
C ALA A 25 -10.13 -4.95 -11.67
N TYR A 26 -9.63 -5.50 -10.55
CA TYR A 26 -8.59 -4.84 -9.77
C TYR A 26 -7.75 -5.81 -8.94
N VAL A 27 -6.54 -5.36 -8.62
CA VAL A 27 -5.65 -5.92 -7.59
C VAL A 27 -5.51 -4.91 -6.47
N ASN A 28 -5.42 -5.39 -5.23
CA ASN A 28 -5.19 -4.56 -4.06
C ASN A 28 -3.96 -5.09 -3.32
N SER A 29 -2.92 -4.25 -3.27
CA SER A 29 -1.62 -4.57 -2.71
C SER A 29 -1.23 -3.53 -1.66
N ILE A 30 -1.01 -3.88 -0.40
CA ILE A 30 -0.87 -5.22 0.20
C ILE A 30 -1.83 -5.45 1.38
N ASN A 31 -2.07 -6.71 1.72
CA ASN A 31 -2.52 -7.08 3.05
C ASN A 31 -1.36 -6.90 4.06
N SER A 32 -1.61 -7.12 5.34
CA SER A 32 -0.56 -7.04 6.36
C SER A 32 0.64 -7.95 6.03
N ILE A 33 1.85 -7.52 6.43
CA ILE A 33 3.03 -8.38 6.38
C ILE A 33 2.83 -9.51 7.39
N GLY A 34 2.83 -10.75 6.91
CA GLY A 34 2.41 -11.90 7.70
C GLY A 34 3.42 -12.29 8.78
N ASN A 35 2.89 -12.67 9.95
CA ASN A 35 3.61 -13.34 11.04
C ASN A 35 4.81 -12.55 11.59
N GLY A 36 4.67 -11.24 11.76
CA GLY A 36 5.58 -10.48 12.61
C GLY A 36 5.32 -10.75 14.09
N LEU A 37 6.24 -10.30 14.94
CA LEU A 37 6.19 -10.45 16.38
C LEU A 37 6.57 -9.12 17.03
N VAL A 38 5.81 -8.72 18.05
CA VAL A 38 6.13 -7.57 18.90
C VAL A 38 6.26 -8.08 20.34
N ILE A 39 7.37 -7.73 20.98
CA ILE A 39 7.74 -8.18 22.32
C ILE A 39 7.69 -6.98 23.25
N ASP A 40 7.08 -7.15 24.43
CA ASP A 40 7.27 -6.25 25.55
C ASP A 40 8.54 -6.68 26.31
N PRO A 41 9.62 -5.88 26.26
CA PRO A 41 10.89 -6.25 26.88
C PRO A 41 10.85 -6.17 28.41
N MET A 42 9.89 -5.47 29.01
CA MET A 42 9.79 -5.34 30.47
C MET A 42 9.15 -6.57 31.11
N THR A 43 8.22 -7.21 30.39
CA THR A 43 7.53 -8.41 30.84
C THR A 43 8.06 -9.68 30.18
N GLU A 44 8.94 -9.58 29.19
CA GLU A 44 9.46 -10.68 28.39
C GLU A 44 8.35 -11.49 27.70
N THR A 45 7.26 -10.81 27.28
CA THR A 45 6.09 -11.46 26.67
C THR A 45 5.77 -10.92 25.27
N ALA A 46 5.02 -11.71 24.49
CA ALA A 46 4.40 -11.23 23.26
C ALA A 46 3.17 -10.37 23.57
N VAL A 47 2.91 -9.33 22.78
CA VAL A 47 1.86 -8.34 23.05
C VAL A 47 0.45 -8.74 22.61
N ILE A 48 0.29 -9.90 21.95
CA ILE A 48 -1.01 -10.46 21.56
C ILE A 48 -1.13 -11.94 21.94
N LYS A 49 -2.35 -12.37 22.30
CA LYS A 49 -2.62 -13.75 22.73
C LYS A 49 -2.65 -14.80 21.61
N PRO A 50 -3.32 -14.57 20.46
CA PRO A 50 -3.44 -15.60 19.43
C PRO A 50 -2.09 -16.01 18.85
N LYS A 51 -1.99 -17.26 18.39
CA LYS A 51 -0.81 -17.81 17.68
C LYS A 51 0.53 -17.62 18.41
N GLY A 52 0.53 -17.52 19.74
CA GLY A 52 1.75 -17.30 20.51
C GLY A 52 2.43 -15.96 20.20
N GLY A 53 1.68 -14.92 19.83
CA GLY A 53 2.20 -13.58 19.56
C GLY A 53 2.34 -13.21 18.10
N PHE A 54 2.27 -14.18 17.19
CA PHE A 54 2.46 -13.93 15.75
C PHE A 54 1.24 -13.26 15.12
N GLY A 55 1.45 -12.09 14.52
CA GLY A 55 0.39 -11.25 13.95
C GLY A 55 0.75 -10.64 12.59
N GLY A 56 -0.22 -9.98 11.98
CA GLY A 56 0.00 -9.18 10.78
C GLY A 56 0.57 -7.81 11.14
N ILE A 57 1.61 -7.36 10.42
CA ILE A 57 2.22 -6.05 10.61
C ILE A 57 1.70 -5.07 9.57
N GLY A 58 1.21 -3.93 10.04
CA GLY A 58 0.74 -2.81 9.23
C GLY A 58 1.50 -1.52 9.57
N GLY A 59 0.88 -0.38 9.26
CA GLY A 59 1.45 0.94 9.55
C GLY A 59 2.76 1.22 8.81
N ASP A 60 3.59 2.07 9.41
CA ASP A 60 4.83 2.58 8.81
C ASP A 60 5.78 1.46 8.36
N TYR A 61 5.87 0.39 9.15
CA TYR A 61 6.70 -0.79 8.84
C TYR A 61 6.34 -1.43 7.50
N ALA A 62 5.09 -1.32 7.07
CA ALA A 62 4.63 -1.90 5.82
C ALA A 62 4.84 -0.99 4.59
N LYS A 63 5.09 0.32 4.77
CA LYS A 63 5.10 1.31 3.68
C LYS A 63 6.08 0.94 2.56
N PRO A 64 7.37 0.64 2.81
CA PRO A 64 8.32 0.36 1.73
C PRO A 64 7.91 -0.88 0.93
N THR A 65 7.46 -1.93 1.62
CA THR A 65 6.96 -3.16 0.98
C THR A 65 5.71 -2.90 0.16
N ALA A 66 4.79 -2.09 0.68
CA ALA A 66 3.56 -1.73 -0.02
C ALA A 66 3.84 -0.96 -1.32
N LEU A 67 4.71 0.06 -1.27
CA LEU A 67 5.12 0.82 -2.46
C LEU A 67 5.80 -0.07 -3.51
N ALA A 68 6.72 -0.94 -3.07
CA ALA A 68 7.40 -1.90 -3.95
C ALA A 68 6.40 -2.84 -4.63
N ASN A 69 5.39 -3.32 -3.89
CA ASN A 69 4.37 -4.22 -4.44
C ASN A 69 3.44 -3.50 -5.42
N VAL A 70 3.00 -2.29 -5.09
CA VAL A 70 2.19 -1.46 -6.00
C VAL A 70 2.96 -1.21 -7.29
N ARG A 71 4.22 -0.77 -7.20
CA ARG A 71 5.06 -0.53 -8.37
C ARG A 71 5.31 -1.81 -9.18
N GLY A 72 5.66 -2.89 -8.49
CA GLY A 72 5.98 -4.19 -9.10
C GLY A 72 4.83 -4.73 -9.92
N PHE A 73 3.59 -4.66 -9.39
CA PHE A 73 2.40 -5.07 -10.13
C PHE A 73 2.00 -4.08 -11.21
N ARG A 74 2.09 -2.76 -10.99
CA ARG A 74 1.77 -1.78 -12.04
C ARG A 74 2.62 -1.99 -13.31
N GLN A 75 3.87 -2.42 -13.15
CA GLN A 75 4.77 -2.69 -14.28
C GLN A 75 4.44 -3.97 -15.07
N ARG A 76 3.57 -4.84 -14.54
CA ARG A 76 3.34 -6.20 -15.07
C ARG A 76 1.88 -6.54 -15.37
N LEU A 77 0.95 -5.92 -14.64
CA LEU A 77 -0.47 -6.12 -14.88
C LEU A 77 -0.91 -5.38 -16.14
N ASN A 78 -1.88 -5.96 -16.84
CA ASN A 78 -2.51 -5.28 -17.96
C ASN A 78 -3.15 -3.94 -17.50
N PRO A 79 -3.17 -2.90 -18.35
CA PRO A 79 -3.59 -1.56 -17.97
C PRO A 79 -5.07 -1.45 -17.55
N GLU A 80 -5.93 -2.35 -18.01
CA GLU A 80 -7.34 -2.41 -17.61
C GLU A 80 -7.55 -2.90 -16.17
N ILE A 81 -6.55 -3.55 -15.58
CA ILE A 81 -6.60 -4.03 -14.19
C ILE A 81 -6.22 -2.87 -13.27
N GLN A 82 -7.20 -2.37 -12.52
CA GLN A 82 -6.97 -1.28 -11.57
C GLN A 82 -6.13 -1.75 -10.38
N LEU A 83 -5.41 -0.82 -9.76
CA LEU A 83 -4.55 -1.13 -8.62
C LEU A 83 -4.92 -0.27 -7.41
N ILE A 84 -5.21 -0.94 -6.29
CA ILE A 84 -5.47 -0.30 -5.01
C ILE A 84 -4.23 -0.43 -4.14
N GLY A 85 -3.63 0.71 -3.76
CA GLY A 85 -2.49 0.77 -2.86
C GLY A 85 -2.92 0.72 -1.38
N THR A 86 -2.38 -0.22 -0.62
CA THR A 86 -2.63 -0.33 0.83
C THR A 86 -1.35 -0.61 1.59
N GLY A 87 -1.09 0.15 2.64
CA GLY A 87 0.00 -0.12 3.58
C GLY A 87 0.81 1.15 3.88
N GLY A 88 0.89 1.49 5.16
CA GLY A 88 1.69 2.61 5.65
C GLY A 88 1.22 4.01 5.23
N ILE A 89 -0.05 4.18 4.89
CA ILE A 89 -0.64 5.48 4.58
C ILE A 89 -1.14 6.13 5.87
N LYS A 90 -0.55 7.28 6.23
CA LYS A 90 -0.97 8.13 7.35
C LYS A 90 -1.02 9.62 7.01
N SER A 91 -0.56 10.01 5.83
CA SER A 91 -0.50 11.39 5.33
C SER A 91 -0.82 11.49 3.83
N GLY A 92 -1.10 12.70 3.35
CA GLY A 92 -1.25 13.02 1.93
C GLY A 92 0.02 12.73 1.12
N MET A 93 1.20 12.86 1.72
CA MET A 93 2.47 12.46 1.09
C MET A 93 2.53 10.95 0.82
N ASP A 94 2.05 10.13 1.76
CA ASP A 94 2.00 8.67 1.54
C ASP A 94 1.03 8.32 0.41
N VAL A 95 -0.11 9.02 0.30
CA VAL A 95 -1.03 8.85 -0.83
C VAL A 95 -0.35 9.25 -2.14
N PHE A 96 0.33 10.40 -2.17
CA PHE A 96 1.08 10.87 -3.31
C PHE A 96 2.10 9.82 -3.79
N GLU A 97 2.88 9.24 -2.88
CA GLU A 97 3.86 8.20 -3.20
C GLU A 97 3.22 6.92 -3.75
N HIS A 98 2.10 6.45 -3.18
CA HIS A 98 1.37 5.29 -3.69
C HIS A 98 0.82 5.51 -5.10
N VAL A 99 0.24 6.68 -5.35
CA VAL A 99 -0.24 7.05 -6.69
C VAL A 99 0.94 7.19 -7.66
N LEU A 100 2.05 7.79 -7.25
CA LEU A 100 3.28 7.89 -8.05
C LEU A 100 3.84 6.51 -8.43
N CYS A 101 3.72 5.52 -7.54
CA CYS A 101 4.06 4.12 -7.82
C CYS A 101 3.09 3.44 -8.80
N GLY A 102 1.86 3.94 -8.91
CA GLY A 102 0.86 3.48 -9.87
C GLY A 102 -0.49 3.07 -9.29
N ALA A 103 -0.80 3.40 -8.04
CA ALA A 103 -2.12 3.15 -7.49
C ALA A 103 -3.20 4.03 -8.15
N ASP A 104 -4.35 3.44 -8.49
CA ASP A 104 -5.56 4.13 -8.92
C ASP A 104 -6.42 4.58 -7.73
N LEU A 105 -6.44 3.77 -6.67
CA LEU A 105 -7.09 4.07 -5.40
C LEU A 105 -6.15 3.74 -4.23
N VAL A 106 -6.44 4.26 -3.05
CA VAL A 106 -5.69 3.97 -1.82
C VAL A 106 -6.61 3.51 -0.69
N GLN A 107 -6.07 2.71 0.24
CA GLN A 107 -6.77 2.31 1.48
C GLN A 107 -5.93 2.60 2.72
N ILE A 108 -6.62 2.99 3.78
CA ILE A 108 -6.03 3.38 5.07
C ILE A 108 -6.48 2.38 6.14
N GLY A 109 -5.53 1.71 6.77
CA GLY A 109 -5.77 0.68 7.79
C GLY A 109 -5.36 1.14 9.19
N THR A 110 -4.09 0.97 9.53
CA THR A 110 -3.55 1.26 10.88
C THR A 110 -3.81 2.69 11.34
N ALA A 111 -3.59 3.69 10.48
CA ALA A 111 -3.83 5.08 10.84
C ALA A 111 -5.34 5.37 11.04
N PHE A 112 -6.21 4.78 10.22
CA PHE A 112 -7.66 4.86 10.41
C PHE A 112 -8.10 4.21 11.73
N GLY A 113 -7.50 3.07 12.10
CA GLY A 113 -7.78 2.42 13.39
C GLY A 113 -7.42 3.28 14.61
N ALA A 114 -6.46 4.20 14.46
CA ALA A 114 -6.05 5.12 15.52
C ALA A 114 -6.84 6.44 15.52
N GLU A 115 -7.12 7.01 14.34
CA GLU A 115 -7.69 8.36 14.18
C GLU A 115 -9.20 8.36 13.91
N GLY A 116 -9.76 7.27 13.38
CA GLY A 116 -11.15 7.20 12.94
C GLY A 116 -11.40 7.94 11.63
N THR A 117 -12.65 8.33 11.36
CA THR A 117 -13.06 8.95 10.09
C THR A 117 -12.45 10.33 9.77
N PRO A 118 -12.07 11.20 10.73
CA PRO A 118 -11.45 12.50 10.41
C PRO A 118 -10.18 12.43 9.55
N ILE A 119 -9.51 11.27 9.54
CA ILE A 119 -8.31 11.02 8.73
C ILE A 119 -8.53 11.27 7.23
N PHE A 120 -9.74 11.05 6.72
CA PHE A 120 -10.03 11.19 5.30
C PHE A 120 -9.97 12.65 4.85
N ASP A 121 -10.58 13.56 5.62
CA ASP A 121 -10.58 14.99 5.30
C ASP A 121 -9.16 15.57 5.40
N ARG A 122 -8.43 15.20 6.46
CA ARG A 122 -7.05 15.64 6.67
C ARG A 122 -6.13 15.20 5.52
N ILE A 123 -6.13 13.92 5.17
CA ILE A 123 -5.25 13.39 4.12
C ILE A 123 -5.65 13.90 2.73
N ALA A 124 -6.94 14.10 2.47
CA ALA A 124 -7.41 14.70 1.23
C ALA A 124 -6.88 16.14 1.07
N GLN A 125 -6.92 16.94 2.15
CA GLN A 125 -6.36 18.29 2.15
C GLN A 125 -4.84 18.28 1.95
N GLU A 126 -4.11 17.44 2.70
CA GLU A 126 -2.66 17.31 2.57
C GLU A 126 -2.24 16.91 1.13
N LEU A 127 -2.98 16.00 0.48
CA LEU A 127 -2.73 15.64 -0.91
C LEU A 127 -3.02 16.80 -1.87
N ALA A 128 -4.12 17.52 -1.66
CA ALA A 128 -4.48 18.68 -2.47
C ALA A 128 -3.40 19.78 -2.41
N ASP A 129 -2.84 20.02 -1.22
CA ASP A 129 -1.76 20.98 -1.02
C ASP A 129 -0.49 20.56 -1.79
N ILE A 130 -0.11 19.27 -1.73
CA ILE A 130 1.02 18.73 -2.50
C ILE A 130 0.79 18.86 -4.01
N MET A 131 -0.42 18.56 -4.48
CA MET A 131 -0.78 18.69 -5.89
C MET A 131 -0.70 20.15 -6.35
N HIS A 132 -1.23 21.08 -5.56
CA HIS A 132 -1.18 22.50 -5.83
C HIS A 132 0.27 23.01 -5.89
N GLU A 133 1.12 22.65 -4.93
CA GLU A 133 2.53 23.03 -4.91
C GLU A 133 3.30 22.53 -6.15
N LYS A 134 2.95 21.34 -6.66
CA LYS A 134 3.57 20.73 -7.84
C LYS A 134 2.91 21.12 -9.17
N GLY A 135 1.82 21.87 -9.15
CA GLY A 135 1.06 22.24 -10.34
C GLY A 135 0.31 21.07 -11.00
N TYR A 136 -0.11 20.08 -10.21
CA TYR A 136 -0.95 18.98 -10.66
C TYR A 136 -2.44 19.28 -10.43
N ASN A 137 -3.27 19.00 -11.43
CA ASN A 137 -4.73 19.20 -11.37
C ASN A 137 -5.46 17.87 -11.11
N GLU A 138 -4.92 16.76 -11.60
CA GLU A 138 -5.53 15.44 -11.50
C GLU A 138 -4.49 14.36 -11.15
N LEU A 139 -4.96 13.24 -10.58
CA LEU A 139 -4.06 12.14 -10.19
C LEU A 139 -3.30 11.55 -11.39
N THR A 140 -3.90 11.57 -12.59
CA THR A 140 -3.28 11.14 -13.85
C THR A 140 -2.08 12.00 -14.27
N ASP A 141 -1.93 13.20 -13.72
CA ASP A 141 -0.75 14.04 -13.94
C ASP A 141 0.53 13.41 -13.37
N PHE A 142 0.42 12.52 -12.39
CA PHE A 142 1.59 11.89 -11.76
C PHE A 142 1.46 10.38 -11.50
N ARG A 143 0.28 9.78 -11.68
CA ARG A 143 0.09 8.34 -11.47
C ARG A 143 1.07 7.51 -12.29
N GLY A 144 1.82 6.64 -11.62
CA GLY A 144 2.80 5.74 -12.24
C GLY A 144 4.07 6.43 -12.78
N LYS A 145 4.22 7.76 -12.60
CA LYS A 145 5.34 8.55 -13.15
C LYS A 145 6.57 8.61 -12.24
N LEU A 146 6.73 7.63 -11.35
CA LEU A 146 7.96 7.47 -10.56
C LEU A 146 9.18 7.41 -11.49
N LYS A 147 10.13 8.33 -11.28
CA LYS A 147 11.38 8.42 -12.05
C LYS A 147 12.40 7.40 -11.52
N THR A 148 13.15 6.80 -12.43
CA THR A 148 14.33 5.95 -12.13
C THR A 148 15.60 6.75 -12.40
N LEU A 149 16.69 6.42 -11.71
CA LEU A 149 18.02 7.01 -11.94
C LEU A 149 18.75 6.33 -13.10
#